data_AF-A0A2A5M9E6-F1
#
_entry.id   AF-A0A2A5M9E6-F1
#
_cell.length_a   1.000
_cell.length_b   1.000
_cell.length_c   1.000
_cell.angle_alpha   90.00
_cell.angle_beta   90.00
_cell.angle_gamma   90.00
#
_symmetry.space_group_name_H-M   'P 1'
#
loop_
_entity.id
_entity.type
_entity.pdbx_description
1 polymer ?
#
loop_
_entity_poly.entity_id
_entity_poly.type
_entity_poly.pdbx_seq_one_letter_code
_entity_poly.pdbx_strand_id
1 'polypeptide(L)'
;NNQELNRIAFIHSGLKEEAKISNKAKPESVQFYDFLLDIKNIIGDFKLKSSKYNILSPYEQADIYLSDIKVGFIGRLHLKIENERDLPKTYICELDLDLIKQDFKIAKPYSKFPAITRDLSVLIPKGFEYNQIKNCIEELNLEILENFRLV
;
A
#
# COMPACT_ATOMS: atom_id res chain seq x y z
N ASN A 1 1.46 2.66 35.40
CA ASN A 1 0.62 2.29 34.24
C ASN A 1 1.51 1.97 33.06
N ASN A 2 1.88 0.69 32.89
CA ASN A 2 2.50 0.25 31.65
C ASN A 2 1.37 -0.10 30.68
N GLN A 3 1.15 0.73 29.67
CA GLN A 3 0.35 0.33 28.51
C GLN A 3 1.21 -0.56 27.64
N GLU A 4 0.86 -1.83 27.56
CA GLU A 4 1.41 -2.76 26.58
C GLU A 4 0.82 -2.41 25.21
N LEU A 5 1.67 -2.23 24.20
CA LEU A 5 1.27 -1.90 22.83
C LEU A 5 1.53 -3.12 21.95
N ASN A 6 0.48 -3.68 21.36
CA ASN A 6 0.62 -4.85 20.49
C ASN A 6 0.98 -4.41 19.08
N ARG A 7 2.24 -4.60 18.68
CA ARG A 7 2.71 -4.25 17.33
C ARG A 7 3.21 -5.47 16.57
N ILE A 8 3.02 -5.45 15.27
CA ILE A 8 3.63 -6.38 14.33
C ILE A 8 4.50 -5.61 13.36
N ALA A 9 5.67 -6.16 13.04
CA ALA A 9 6.58 -5.59 12.07
C ALA A 9 6.92 -6.62 10.99
N PHE A 10 7.07 -6.13 9.76
CA PHE A 10 7.45 -6.91 8.59
C PHE A 10 8.70 -6.33 7.96
N ILE A 11 9.56 -7.20 7.45
CA ILE A 11 10.80 -6.83 6.76
C ILE A 11 10.93 -7.70 5.51
N HIS A 12 11.19 -7.08 4.36
CA HIS A 12 11.56 -7.78 3.13
C HIS A 12 12.85 -7.17 2.58
N SER A 13 13.89 -7.98 2.51
CA SER A 13 15.23 -7.57 2.08
C SER A 13 15.70 -8.40 0.88
N GLY A 14 16.22 -7.75 -0.15
CA GLY A 14 16.88 -8.41 -1.27
C GLY A 14 15.94 -8.84 -2.40
N LEU A 15 15.88 -10.14 -2.68
CA LEU A 15 15.19 -10.68 -3.85
C LEU A 15 13.69 -10.83 -3.58
N LYS A 16 12.87 -10.58 -4.61
CA LYS A 16 11.42 -10.77 -4.55
C LYS A 16 11.06 -12.25 -4.38
N GLU A 17 11.83 -13.13 -5.00
CA GLU A 17 11.63 -14.57 -4.97
C GLU A 17 12.95 -15.32 -5.15
N GLU A 18 12.93 -16.63 -4.90
CA GLU A 18 14.08 -17.51 -5.12
C GLU A 18 14.35 -17.73 -6.61
N ALA A 19 15.60 -18.08 -6.95
CA ALA A 19 15.97 -18.46 -8.30
C ALA A 19 15.26 -19.76 -8.72
N LYS A 20 14.52 -19.70 -9.83
CA LYS A 20 13.71 -20.80 -10.38
C LYS A 20 13.85 -20.83 -11.90
N ILE A 21 13.49 -21.96 -12.51
CA ILE A 21 13.50 -22.11 -13.97
C ILE A 21 12.58 -21.07 -14.63
N SER A 22 11.42 -20.80 -14.01
CA SER A 22 10.44 -19.81 -14.48
C SER A 22 10.99 -18.38 -14.53
N ASN A 23 11.92 -18.01 -13.63
CA ASN A 23 12.56 -16.70 -13.63
C ASN A 23 13.97 -16.71 -14.22
N LYS A 24 14.31 -17.75 -15.00
CA LYS A 24 15.62 -17.91 -15.66
C LYS A 24 16.79 -17.83 -14.67
N ALA A 25 16.57 -18.27 -13.43
CA ALA A 25 17.51 -18.17 -12.32
C ALA A 25 18.01 -16.74 -12.02
N LYS A 26 17.27 -15.71 -12.43
CA LYS A 26 17.62 -14.30 -12.23
C LYS A 26 16.43 -13.53 -11.63
N PRO A 27 16.14 -13.74 -10.34
CA PRO A 27 15.09 -13.00 -9.65
C PRO A 27 15.43 -11.51 -9.55
N GLU A 28 14.39 -10.68 -9.58
CA GLU A 28 14.52 -9.24 -9.38
C GLU A 28 14.54 -8.89 -7.89
N SER A 29 15.10 -7.73 -7.56
CA SER A 29 14.99 -7.20 -6.20
C SER A 29 13.57 -6.75 -5.92
N VAL A 30 13.13 -6.94 -4.67
CA VAL A 30 11.81 -6.46 -4.21
C VAL A 30 11.66 -4.95 -4.49
N GLN A 31 10.50 -4.55 -5.01
CA GLN A 31 10.13 -3.15 -5.20
C GLN A 31 9.02 -2.74 -4.23
N PHE A 32 8.79 -1.44 -4.11
CA PHE A 32 7.86 -0.89 -3.12
C PHE A 32 6.44 -1.43 -3.33
N TYR A 33 6.02 -1.56 -4.59
CA TYR A 33 4.71 -2.12 -4.93
C TYR A 33 4.57 -3.59 -4.57
N ASP A 34 5.63 -4.39 -4.69
CA ASP A 34 5.60 -5.80 -4.29
C ASP A 34 5.35 -5.90 -2.78
N PHE A 35 6.09 -5.13 -1.99
CA PHE A 35 5.93 -5.12 -0.55
C PHE A 35 4.56 -4.57 -0.11
N LEU A 36 4.04 -3.55 -0.80
CA LEU A 36 2.67 -3.07 -0.59
C LEU A 36 1.63 -4.17 -0.86
N LEU A 37 1.82 -4.98 -1.91
CA LEU A 37 0.93 -6.09 -2.23
C LEU A 37 0.99 -7.19 -1.16
N ASP A 38 2.18 -7.50 -0.65
CA ASP A 38 2.35 -8.47 0.44
C ASP A 38 1.62 -8.02 1.70
N ILE A 39 1.79 -6.76 2.12
CA ILE A 39 1.05 -6.21 3.27
C ILE A 39 -0.46 -6.21 2.98
N LYS A 40 -0.89 -5.87 1.77
CA LYS A 40 -2.31 -5.89 1.37
C LYS A 40 -2.91 -7.28 1.51
N ASN A 41 -2.18 -8.32 1.13
CA ASN A 41 -2.64 -9.70 1.27
C ASN A 41 -2.77 -10.13 2.73
N ILE A 42 -2.03 -9.51 3.65
CA ILE A 42 -2.06 -9.81 5.08
C ILE A 42 -3.19 -9.07 5.80
N ILE A 43 -3.32 -7.76 5.59
CA ILE A 43 -4.26 -6.91 6.36
C ILE A 43 -5.50 -6.47 5.58
N GLY A 44 -5.58 -6.75 4.29
CA GLY A 44 -6.65 -6.29 3.40
C GLY A 44 -6.38 -4.92 2.78
N ASP A 45 -7.43 -4.30 2.24
CA ASP A 45 -7.33 -2.97 1.60
C ASP A 45 -7.01 -1.89 2.65
N PHE A 46 -6.03 -1.04 2.32
CA PHE A 46 -5.63 0.12 3.13
C PHE A 46 -5.41 1.35 2.25
N LYS A 47 -5.44 2.52 2.86
CA LYS A 47 -5.08 3.79 2.23
C LYS A 47 -3.65 4.18 2.63
N LEU A 48 -2.94 4.81 1.72
CA LEU A 48 -1.62 5.38 1.97
C LEU A 48 -1.71 6.90 2.02
N LYS A 49 -1.00 7.53 2.96
CA LYS A 49 -0.77 8.97 2.97
C LYS A 49 0.72 9.26 3.08
N SER A 50 1.14 10.41 2.57
CA SER A 50 2.54 10.85 2.66
C SER A 50 3.02 10.84 4.11
N SER A 51 4.22 10.32 4.33
CA SER A 51 4.88 10.27 5.64
C SER A 51 6.27 10.90 5.58
N LYS A 52 6.85 11.19 6.75
CA LYS A 52 8.21 11.72 6.88
C LYS A 52 8.93 11.08 8.07
N TYR A 53 9.40 9.85 7.88
CA TYR A 53 10.28 9.16 8.82
C TYR A 53 11.73 9.25 8.34
N ASN A 54 12.63 9.68 9.23
CA ASN A 54 14.06 9.80 8.94
C ASN A 54 14.75 8.45 8.71
N ILE A 55 14.21 7.37 9.30
CA ILE A 55 14.73 6.00 9.13
C ILE A 55 14.38 5.42 7.76
N LEU A 56 13.43 6.04 7.04
CA LEU A 56 12.94 5.58 5.74
C LEU A 56 13.48 6.46 4.59
N SER A 57 13.45 5.92 3.38
CA SER A 57 13.70 6.65 2.14
C SER A 57 12.69 7.80 1.98
N PRO A 58 13.12 9.01 1.61
CA PRO A 58 12.19 10.13 1.38
C PRO A 58 11.27 9.93 0.17
N TYR A 59 11.57 8.97 -0.70
CA TYR A 59 10.83 8.71 -1.93
C TYR A 59 9.95 7.46 -1.88
N GLU A 60 10.24 6.53 -0.97
CA GLU A 60 9.56 5.22 -0.87
C GLU A 60 9.07 5.04 0.58
N GLN A 61 8.09 5.84 1.01
CA GLN A 61 7.47 5.74 2.33
C GLN A 61 6.03 6.25 2.35
N ALA A 62 5.22 5.70 3.25
CA ALA A 62 3.87 6.14 3.51
C ALA A 62 3.38 5.73 4.92
N ASP A 63 2.42 6.49 5.45
CA ASP A 63 1.60 6.06 6.57
C ASP A 63 0.46 5.17 6.06
N ILE A 64 0.17 4.08 6.80
CA ILE A 64 -0.92 3.15 6.51
C ILE A 64 -2.16 3.56 7.30
N TYR A 65 -3.29 3.67 6.59
CA TYR A 65 -4.59 3.97 7.15
C TYR A 65 -5.59 2.85 6.86
N LEU A 66 -6.26 2.36 7.90
CA LEU A 66 -7.47 1.57 7.76
C LEU A 66 -8.66 2.48 8.07
N SER A 67 -9.58 2.61 7.10
CA SER A 67 -10.61 3.66 7.11
C SER A 67 -9.95 5.05 7.24
N ASP A 68 -10.09 5.70 8.40
CA ASP A 68 -9.50 7.01 8.69
C ASP A 68 -8.52 6.99 9.88
N ILE A 69 -8.20 5.79 10.38
CA ILE A 69 -7.29 5.59 11.51
C ILE A 69 -5.91 5.23 10.98
N LYS A 70 -4.89 6.00 11.38
CA LYS A 70 -3.49 5.65 11.13
C LYS A 70 -3.14 4.42 11.96
N VAL A 71 -2.81 3.32 11.30
CA VAL A 71 -2.46 2.05 11.96
C VAL A 71 -0.97 1.75 11.93
N GLY A 72 -0.18 2.50 11.16
CA GLY A 72 1.24 2.22 11.04
C GLY A 72 1.93 2.96 9.89
N PHE A 73 3.07 2.42 9.46
CA PHE A 73 3.84 2.94 8.34
C PHE A 73 4.47 1.82 7.53
N ILE A 74 4.83 2.15 6.29
CA ILE A 74 5.55 1.29 5.36
C ILE A 74 6.54 2.10 4.56
N GLY A 75 7.73 1.55 4.31
CA GLY A 75 8.70 2.21 3.46
C GLY A 75 10.00 1.44 3.32
N ARG A 76 10.84 1.91 2.40
CA ARG A 76 12.21 1.44 2.26
C ARG A 76 13.06 2.05 3.37
N LEU A 77 14.00 1.30 3.93
CA LEU A 77 15.03 1.86 4.79
C LEU A 77 15.83 2.96 4.07
N HIS A 78 16.28 3.94 4.84
CA HIS A 78 17.14 4.99 4.31
C HIS A 78 18.46 4.38 3.80
N LEU A 79 18.94 4.79 2.63
CA LEU A 79 20.13 4.23 1.97
C LEU A 79 21.38 4.23 2.88
N LYS A 80 21.51 5.26 3.72
CA LYS A 80 22.55 5.34 4.75
C LYS A 80 22.55 4.11 5.68
N ILE A 81 21.39 3.69 6.13
CA ILE A 81 21.22 2.55 7.04
C ILE A 81 21.44 1.24 6.31
N GLU A 82 20.95 1.13 5.07
CA GLU A 82 21.22 -0.03 4.22
C GLU A 82 22.73 -0.23 4.07
N ASN A 83 23.49 0.83 3.75
CA ASN A 83 24.94 0.77 3.60
C ASN A 83 25.69 0.50 4.92
N GLU A 84 25.30 1.17 6.02
CA GLU A 84 25.94 0.99 7.33
C GLU A 84 25.79 -0.43 7.89
N ARG A 85 24.73 -1.15 7.47
CA ARG A 85 24.40 -2.49 7.94
C ARG A 85 24.64 -3.58 6.90
N ASP A 86 25.23 -3.23 5.76
CA ASP A 86 25.46 -4.14 4.62
C ASP A 86 24.17 -4.87 4.20
N LEU A 87 23.05 -4.15 4.22
CA LEU A 87 21.74 -4.68 3.83
C LEU A 87 21.50 -4.37 2.35
N PRO A 88 20.92 -5.33 1.59
CA PRO A 88 20.40 -5.02 0.27
C PRO A 88 19.15 -4.12 0.38
N LYS A 89 18.53 -3.78 -0.76
CA LYS A 89 17.28 -3.00 -0.79
C LYS A 89 16.26 -3.62 0.17
N THR A 90 15.90 -2.88 1.22
CA THR A 90 15.12 -3.41 2.34
C THR A 90 13.91 -2.55 2.62
N TYR A 91 12.73 -3.18 2.66
CA TYR A 91 11.49 -2.55 3.09
C TYR A 91 11.09 -3.02 4.47
N ILE A 92 10.50 -2.10 5.22
CA ILE A 92 9.95 -2.34 6.54
C ILE A 92 8.53 -1.80 6.64
N CYS A 93 7.72 -2.46 7.44
CA CYS A 93 6.37 -2.05 7.79
C CYS A 93 6.16 -2.33 9.27
N GLU A 94 5.52 -1.40 9.99
CA GLU A 94 5.09 -1.61 11.37
C GLU A 94 3.63 -1.23 11.49
N LEU A 95 2.85 -2.08 12.15
CA LEU A 95 1.42 -1.91 12.35
C LEU A 95 1.06 -2.12 13.83
N ASP A 96 0.14 -1.29 14.31
CA ASP A 96 -0.49 -1.41 15.61
C ASP A 96 -1.70 -2.34 15.51
N LEU A 97 -1.59 -3.53 16.11
CA LEU A 97 -2.62 -4.56 16.05
C LEU A 97 -3.87 -4.16 16.82
N ASP A 98 -3.75 -3.34 17.87
CA ASP A 98 -4.89 -2.90 18.67
C ASP A 98 -5.80 -1.96 17.87
N LEU A 99 -5.28 -1.35 16.80
CA LEU A 99 -6.01 -0.50 15.87
C LEU A 99 -6.60 -1.26 14.67
N ILE A 100 -6.17 -2.51 14.42
CA ILE A 100 -6.70 -3.33 13.33
C ILE A 100 -7.95 -4.06 13.82
N LYS A 101 -9.12 -3.48 13.51
CA LYS A 101 -10.41 -4.09 13.84
C LYS A 101 -10.85 -5.04 12.74
N GLN A 102 -11.37 -6.20 13.13
CA GLN A 102 -12.01 -7.13 12.22
C GLN A 102 -13.39 -6.58 11.83
N ASP A 103 -13.56 -6.25 10.55
CA ASP A 103 -14.84 -5.77 10.03
C ASP A 103 -15.67 -6.94 9.51
N PHE A 104 -16.93 -7.02 9.96
CA PHE A 104 -17.84 -8.06 9.49
C PHE A 104 -18.41 -7.68 8.12
N LYS A 105 -18.16 -8.53 7.12
CA LYS A 105 -18.73 -8.32 5.78
C LYS A 105 -20.24 -8.60 5.81
N ILE A 106 -21.04 -7.55 5.66
CA ILE A 106 -22.49 -7.66 5.45
C ILE A 106 -22.75 -7.86 3.96
N ALA A 107 -23.48 -8.92 3.63
CA ALA A 107 -23.89 -9.19 2.25
C ALA A 107 -24.82 -8.08 1.74
N LYS A 108 -24.53 -7.54 0.56
CA LYS A 108 -25.38 -6.57 -0.14
C LYS A 108 -26.04 -7.25 -1.34
N PRO A 109 -27.27 -6.89 -1.70
CA PRO A 109 -27.90 -7.37 -2.92
C PRO A 109 -27.05 -6.97 -4.13
N TYR A 110 -26.90 -7.87 -5.10
CA TYR A 110 -26.18 -7.59 -6.34
C TYR A 110 -27.15 -7.08 -7.41
N SER A 111 -26.64 -6.22 -8.31
CA SER A 111 -27.42 -5.73 -9.45
C SER A 111 -27.71 -6.88 -10.42
N LYS A 112 -28.96 -6.95 -10.91
CA LYS A 112 -29.36 -7.90 -11.96
C LYS A 112 -29.06 -7.37 -13.37
N PHE A 113 -28.64 -6.11 -13.48
CA PHE A 113 -28.37 -5.45 -14.75
C PHE A 113 -26.87 -5.48 -15.06
N PRO A 114 -26.49 -5.56 -16.35
CA PRO A 114 -25.08 -5.56 -16.74
C PRO A 114 -24.43 -4.20 -16.42
N ALA A 115 -23.20 -4.24 -15.92
CA ALA A 115 -22.38 -3.05 -15.71
C ALA A 115 -21.84 -2.51 -17.04
N ILE A 116 -21.69 -1.19 -17.15
CA ILE A 116 -21.10 -0.52 -18.31
C ILE A 116 -19.78 0.11 -17.88
N THR A 117 -18.70 -0.20 -18.61
CA THR A 117 -17.38 0.41 -18.41
C THR A 117 -17.13 1.47 -19.47
N ARG A 118 -16.53 2.60 -19.08
CA ARG A 118 -16.08 3.66 -19.98
C ARG A 118 -14.64 4.03 -19.64
N ASP A 119 -13.80 4.11 -20.66
CA ASP A 119 -12.41 4.56 -20.52
C ASP A 119 -12.32 6.07 -20.74
N LEU A 120 -11.52 6.74 -19.91
CA LEU A 120 -11.27 8.18 -19.97
C LEU A 120 -9.77 8.45 -19.92
N SER A 121 -9.28 9.24 -20.88
CA SER A 121 -7.90 9.72 -20.91
C SER A 121 -7.86 11.18 -20.48
N VAL A 122 -7.09 11.48 -19.44
CA VAL A 122 -6.97 12.83 -18.86
C VAL A 122 -5.53 13.30 -18.92
N LEU A 123 -5.30 14.49 -19.49
CA LEU A 123 -3.99 15.14 -19.49
C LEU A 123 -3.77 15.87 -18.15
N ILE A 124 -2.68 15.56 -17.46
CA ILE A 124 -2.33 16.14 -16.15
C ILE A 124 -0.87 16.61 -16.10
N PRO A 125 -0.53 17.59 -15.25
CA PRO A 125 0.86 17.98 -15.01
C PRO A 125 1.70 16.83 -14.44
N LYS A 126 3.00 16.81 -14.76
CA LYS A 126 3.94 15.84 -14.17
C LYS A 126 4.05 16.07 -12.65
N GLY A 127 3.87 15.01 -11.88
CA GLY A 127 3.89 15.08 -10.40
C GLY A 127 2.53 15.38 -9.77
N PHE A 128 1.46 15.51 -10.57
CA PHE A 128 0.11 15.59 -10.02
C PHE A 128 -0.26 14.27 -9.32
N GLU A 129 -0.70 14.35 -8.07
CA GLU A 129 -0.95 13.16 -7.26
C GLU A 129 -2.24 12.46 -7.68
N TYR A 130 -2.17 11.15 -7.92
CA TYR A 130 -3.35 10.34 -8.22
C TYR A 130 -4.46 10.49 -7.17
N ASN A 131 -4.09 10.65 -5.90
CA ASN A 131 -5.05 10.79 -4.80
C ASN A 131 -5.96 12.03 -4.96
N GLN A 132 -5.47 13.11 -5.60
CA GLN A 132 -6.28 14.30 -5.88
C GLN A 132 -7.36 14.00 -6.94
N ILE A 133 -6.99 13.24 -7.98
CA ILE A 133 -7.95 12.78 -9.00
C ILE A 133 -9.00 11.86 -8.37
N LYS A 134 -8.52 10.91 -7.55
CA LYS A 134 -9.37 9.97 -6.83
C LYS A 134 -10.41 10.69 -5.96
N ASN A 135 -9.98 11.63 -5.13
CA ASN A 135 -10.86 12.39 -4.24
C ASN A 135 -11.89 13.19 -5.05
N CYS A 136 -11.48 13.83 -6.15
CA CYS A 136 -12.40 14.56 -7.03
C CYS A 136 -13.53 13.65 -7.57
N ILE A 137 -13.21 12.42 -7.97
CA ILE A 137 -14.21 11.44 -8.44
C ILE A 137 -15.13 11.00 -7.29
N GLU A 138 -14.56 10.72 -6.10
CA GLU A 138 -15.34 10.32 -4.92
C GLU A 138 -16.29 11.43 -4.46
N GLU A 139 -15.87 12.70 -4.52
CA GLU A 139 -16.67 13.88 -4.14
C GLU A 139 -17.89 14.12 -5.05
N LEU A 140 -17.89 13.60 -6.28
CA LEU A 140 -19.05 13.70 -7.19
C LEU A 140 -20.27 12.90 -6.68
N ASN A 141 -20.09 11.96 -5.75
CA ASN A 141 -21.16 11.15 -5.13
C ASN A 141 -22.14 10.55 -6.15
N LEU A 142 -21.61 10.00 -7.25
CA LEU A 142 -22.41 9.42 -8.32
C LEU A 142 -23.01 8.07 -7.88
N GLU A 143 -24.32 8.01 -7.66
CA GLU A 143 -25.01 6.77 -7.22
C GLU A 143 -24.82 5.58 -8.17
N ILE A 144 -24.65 5.86 -9.47
CA ILE A 144 -24.48 4.84 -10.51
C ILE A 144 -23.03 4.37 -10.70
N LEU A 145 -22.06 5.04 -10.06
CA LEU A 145 -20.64 4.70 -10.22
C LEU A 145 -20.28 3.57 -9.25
N GLU A 146 -20.22 2.35 -9.76
CA GLU A 146 -19.86 1.18 -8.95
C GLU A 146 -18.37 1.13 -8.60
N ASN A 147 -17.48 1.44 -9.56
CA ASN A 147 -16.04 1.49 -9.35
C ASN A 147 -15.34 2.37 -10.40
N PHE A 148 -14.10 2.75 -10.10
CA PHE A 148 -13.17 3.33 -11.05
C PHE A 148 -11.76 2.81 -10.73
N ARG A 149 -10.92 2.72 -11.76
CA ARG A 149 -9.53 2.28 -11.63
C ARG A 149 -8.64 3.01 -12.62
N LEU A 150 -7.39 3.21 -12.25
CA LEU A 150 -6.34 3.56 -13.19
C LEU A 150 -5.89 2.26 -13.88
N VAL A 151 -5.83 2.29 -15.21
CA VAL A 151 -5.38 1.18 -16.06
C VAL A 151 -3.99 1.49 -16.60
#